data_AF-A0A7R9MSJ1-F1
#
_entry.id   AF-A0A7R9MSJ1-F1
#
_cell.length_a   1.000
_cell.length_b   1.000
_cell.length_c   1.000
_cell.angle_alpha   90.00
_cell.angle_beta   90.00
_cell.angle_gamma   90.00
#
_symmetry.space_group_name_H-M   'P 1'
#
loop_
_entity.id
_entity.type
_entity.pdbx_description
1 polymer ?
#
loop_
_entity_poly.entity_id
_entity_poly.type
_entity_poly.pdbx_seq_one_letter_code
_entity_poly.pdbx_strand_id
1 'polypeptide(L)' 'MANKLADFLNRLGRNPSGLSLGIKLLVGAGGLGYAATQSVYTVDGGHRAIIFNRIGGVGSGIYSEGLHF' A
#
# COMPACT_ATOMS: atom_id res chain seq x y z
N MET A 1 7.37 26.21 -17.67
CA MET A 1 6.49 25.15 -17.13
C MET A 1 6.61 24.95 -15.61
N ALA A 2 7.78 25.20 -14.99
CA ALA A 2 7.94 25.12 -13.53
C ALA A 2 7.01 26.07 -12.73
N ASN A 3 6.73 27.27 -13.26
CA ASN A 3 5.93 28.28 -12.56
C ASN A 3 4.46 27.86 -12.37
N LYS A 4 3.87 27.12 -13.32
CA LYS A 4 2.48 26.63 -13.20
C LYS A 4 2.30 25.62 -12.07
N LEU A 5 3.33 24.80 -11.82
CA LEU A 5 3.33 23.81 -10.76
C LEU A 5 3.49 24.49 -9.39
N ALA A 6 4.39 25.48 -9.31
CA ALA A 6 4.55 26.31 -8.11
C ALA A 6 3.28 27.13 -7.80
N ASP A 7 2.61 27.70 -8.81
CA ASP A 7 1.36 28.46 -8.65
C ASP A 7 0.19 27.55 -8.23
N PHE A 8 0.13 26.33 -8.75
CA PHE A 8 -0.83 25.32 -8.33
C PHE A 8 -0.61 24.90 -6.86
N LEU A 9 0.64 24.65 -6.47
CA LEU A 9 1.00 24.32 -5.09
C LEU A 9 0.75 25.49 -4.12
N ASN A 10 0.98 26.73 -4.52
CA ASN A 10 0.66 27.91 -3.70
C ASN A 10 -0.85 28.12 -3.51
N ARG A 11 -1.65 27.78 -4.53
CA ARG A 11 -3.12 27.76 -4.43
C ARG A 11 -3.63 26.62 -3.54
N LEU A 12 -2.95 25.47 -3.56
CA LEU A 12 -3.22 24.33 -2.68
C LEU A 12 -2.79 24.62 -1.22
N GLY A 13 -1.70 25.37 -1.04
CA GLY A 13 -1.16 25.78 0.26
C GLY A 13 -2.00 26.80 1.02
N ARG A 14 -2.94 27.50 0.37
CA ARG A 14 -3.98 28.31 1.04
C ARG A 14 -5.09 27.39 1.54
N ASN A 15 -4.75 26.57 2.54
CA ASN A 15 -5.53 25.49 3.13
C ASN A 15 -7.02 25.85 3.39
N PRO A 16 -7.98 25.44 2.54
CA PRO A 16 -9.34 25.25 3.02
C PRO A 16 -9.32 24.02 3.93
N SER A 17 -9.87 24.13 5.14
CA SER A 17 -9.80 23.12 6.20
C SER A 17 -10.12 21.68 5.76
N GLY A 18 -10.93 21.49 4.71
CA GLY A 18 -11.32 20.19 4.16
C GLY A 18 -10.30 19.51 3.23
N LEU A 19 -9.40 20.24 2.57
CA LEU A 19 -8.49 19.64 1.58
C LEU A 19 -7.41 18.77 2.23
N SER A 20 -6.87 19.23 3.36
CA SER A 20 -5.88 18.48 4.13
C SER A 20 -6.45 17.16 4.69
N LEU A 21 -7.72 17.17 5.13
CA LEU A 21 -8.43 15.97 5.58
C LEU A 21 -8.70 15.02 4.41
N GLY A 22 -9.14 15.56 3.27
CA GLY A 22 -9.39 14.78 2.06
C GLY A 22 -8.15 14.03 1.59
N ILE A 23 -6.99 14.70 1.53
CA ILE A 23 -5.72 14.06 1.14
C ILE A 23 -5.32 12.96 2.14
N LYS A 24 -5.46 13.20 3.45
CA LYS A 24 -5.14 12.19 4.47
C LYS A 24 -6.02 10.95 4.36
N LEU A 25 -7.32 11.14 4.15
CA LEU A 25 -8.25 10.03 3.97
C LEU A 25 -7.94 9.25 2.69
N LEU A 26 -7.62 9.94 1.59
CA LEU A 26 -7.29 9.32 0.32
C LEU A 26 -6.00 8.51 0.41
N VAL A 27 -4.96 9.07 1.04
CA VAL A 27 -3.70 8.36 1.29
C VAL A 27 -3.92 7.18 2.24
N GLY A 28 -4.68 7.37 3.32
CA GLY A 28 -4.99 6.30 4.27
C GLY A 28 -5.77 5.15 3.63
N ALA A 29 -6.85 5.45 2.91
CA ALA A 29 -7.65 4.46 2.21
C ALA A 29 -6.87 3.78 1.09
N GLY A 30 -6.08 4.55 0.31
CA GLY A 30 -5.20 4.01 -0.72
C GLY A 30 -4.13 3.08 -0.16
N GLY A 31 -3.52 3.46 0.97
CA GLY A 31 -2.53 2.65 1.67
C GLY A 31 -3.12 1.35 2.22
N LEU A 32 -4.29 1.41 2.85
CA LEU A 32 -4.99 0.22 3.34
C LEU A 32 -5.42 -0.71 2.21
N GLY A 33 -5.96 -0.17 1.13
CA GLY A 33 -6.35 -0.94 -0.05
C GLY A 33 -5.14 -1.63 -0.69
N TYR A 34 -4.02 -0.93 -0.82
CA TYR A 34 -2.79 -1.49 -1.36
C TYR A 34 -2.21 -2.59 -0.44
N ALA A 35 -2.19 -2.36 0.88
CA ALA A 35 -1.73 -3.37 1.82
C ALA A 35 -2.58 -4.64 1.74
N ALA A 36 -3.91 -4.51 1.72
CA ALA A 36 -4.82 -5.64 1.61
C ALA A 36 -4.60 -6.47 0.33
N THR A 37 -4.35 -5.83 -0.81
CA THR A 37 -4.11 -6.56 -2.07
C THR A 37 -2.72 -7.19 -2.13
N GLN A 38 -1.71 -6.62 -1.45
CA GLN A 38 -0.36 -7.19 -1.40
C GLN A 38 -0.21 -8.31 -0.37
N SER A 39 -1.12 -8.43 0.60
CA SER A 39 -1.13 -9.56 1.53
C SER A 39 -1.63 -10.85 0.90
N VAL A 40 -2.39 -10.79 -0.20
CA VAL A 40 -2.94 -11.99 -0.85
C VAL A 40 -1.92 -12.61 -1.80
N TYR A 41 -1.62 -13.89 -1.59
CA TYR A 41 -0.74 -14.67 -2.47
C TYR A 41 -1.29 -16.07 -2.70
N THR A 42 -1.01 -16.64 -3.86
CA THR A 42 -1.40 -18.01 -4.21
C THR A 42 -0.17 -18.89 -4.29
N VAL A 43 -0.27 -20.08 -3.72
CA VAL A 43 0.71 -21.14 -3.86
C VAL A 43 0.23 -22.09 -4.94
N ASP A 44 1.05 -22.28 -5.97
CA ASP A 44 0.75 -23.17 -7.08
C ASP A 44 0.56 -24.62 -6.61
N GLY A 45 -0.31 -25.34 -7.31
CA GLY A 45 -0.60 -26.75 -7.02
C GLY A 45 0.68 -27.60 -7.00
N GLY A 46 0.78 -28.49 -6.03
CA GLY A 46 1.95 -29.36 -5.84
C GLY A 46 3.18 -28.68 -5.23
N HIS A 47 3.10 -27.39 -4.84
CA HIS A 47 4.18 -26.69 -4.15
C HIS A 47 3.83 -26.39 -2.68
N ARG A 48 4.86 -26.07 -1.89
CA ARG A 48 4.72 -25.53 -0.53
C ARG A 48 5.54 -24.25 -0.43
N ALA A 49 4.98 -23.26 0.25
CA ALA A 49 5.62 -21.95 0.39
C ALA A 49 6.07 -21.71 1.84
N ILE A 50 7.17 -20.96 1.99
CA ILE A 50 7.60 -20.38 3.25
C ILE A 50 7.72 -18.87 3.02
N ILE A 51 7.16 -18.07 3.92
CA ILE A 51 7.14 -16.62 3.78
C ILE A 51 8.49 -16.04 4.20
N PHE A 52 9.07 -15.18 3.37
CA PHE A 52 10.26 -14.40 3.70
C PHE A 52 9.93 -12.91 3.74
N ASN A 53 10.26 -12.27 4.85
CA ASN A 53 10.15 -10.82 5.02
C ASN A 53 11.54 -10.22 5.20
N ARG A 54 11.82 -9.08 4.54
CA ARG A 54 13.12 -8.41 4.69
C ARG A 54 13.44 -7.96 6.12
N ILE A 55 12.42 -7.71 6.95
CA ILE A 55 12.56 -7.27 8.34
C ILE A 55 12.67 -8.47 9.30
N GLY A 56 11.86 -9.52 9.07
CA GLY A 56 11.71 -10.66 9.98
C GLY A 56 12.44 -11.93 9.57
N GLY A 57 13.04 -11.97 8.38
CA GLY A 57 13.69 -13.15 7.82
C GLY A 57 12.69 -14.20 7.33
N VAL A 58 13.12 -15.46 7.37
CA VAL A 58 12.33 -16.63 6.94
C VAL A 58 11.37 -17.03 8.06
N GLY A 59 10.07 -17.10 7.74
CA GLY A 59 9.04 -17.54 8.67
C GLY A 59 9.12 -19.04 8.96
N SER A 60 8.63 -19.46 10.12
CA SER A 60 8.60 -20.87 10.53
C SER A 60 7.41 -21.65 9.94
N GLY A 61 6.44 -20.96 9.34
CA GLY A 61 5.24 -21.56 8.77
C GLY A 61 5.46 -22.09 7.36
N ILE A 62 4.98 -23.31 7.11
CA ILE A 62 4.91 -23.92 5.77
C ILE A 62 3.45 -23.88 5.31
N TYR A 63 3.20 -23.20 4.21
CA TYR A 63 1.88 -23.02 3.63
C TYR A 63 1.66 -24.04 2.51
N SER A 64 0.48 -24.67 2.49
CA SER A 64 0.04 -25.59 1.43
C SER A 64 -0.37 -24.82 0.17
N GLU A 65 -0.69 -25.55 -0.89
CA GLU A 65 -1.30 -24.98 -2.11
C GLU A 65 -2.59 -24.18 -1.81
N GLY A 66 -2.92 -23.25 -2.70
CA GLY A 66 -4.12 -22.41 -2.60
C GLY A 66 -3.83 -20.94 -2.28
N LEU A 67 -4.90 -20.18 -2.01
CA LEU A 67 -4.84 -18.75 -1.73
C LEU A 67 -4.68 -18.48 -0.24
N HIS A 68 -3.73 -17.63 0.12
CA HIS A 68 -3.38 -17.24 1.48
C HIS A 68 -3.33 -15.72 1.61
N PHE A 69 -3.44 -15.21 2.84
CA PHE A 69 -3.41 -13.79 3.18
C PHE A 69 -2.84 -13.54 4.58
#